data_AF-A0A5W1Z7D3-F1
#
_entry.id   AF-A0A5W1Z7D3-F1
#
_cell.length_a   1.000
_cell.length_b   1.000
_cell.length_c   1.000
_cell.angle_alpha   90.00
_cell.angle_beta   90.00
_cell.angle_gamma   90.00
#
_symmetry.space_group_name_H-M   'P 1'
#
loop_
_entity.id
_entity.type
_entity.pdbx_description
1 polymer ?
#
loop_
_entity_poly.entity_id
_entity_poly.type
_entity_poly.pdbx_seq_one_letter_code
_entity_poly.pdbx_strand_id
1 'polypeptide(L)'
;MKSMAIGESNLDPHATNDNRDKKTGKIKSTDYGLMMINSTHIPRLVSMGVIRDKNDLLNKPCLNVQIGTWILAKHFQVCGVSWNCLGSYNAGFRADRHETRERYANRIWKIYQQQQGAQ
;
A
#
# COMPACT_ATOMS: atom_id res chain seq x y z
N MET A 1 -2.15 -9.76 -5.38
CA MET A 1 -1.76 -9.32 -4.02
C MET A 1 -0.35 -9.73 -3.62
N LYS A 2 0.08 -11.00 -3.76
CA LYS A 2 1.45 -11.43 -3.38
C LYS A 2 2.57 -10.58 -3.99
N SER A 3 2.48 -10.26 -5.29
CA SER A 3 3.43 -9.37 -5.97
C SER A 3 3.48 -7.95 -5.39
N MET A 4 2.33 -7.40 -4.98
CA MET A 4 2.26 -6.12 -4.29
C MET A 4 2.94 -6.20 -2.92
N ALA A 5 2.64 -7.23 -2.12
CA ALA A 5 3.26 -7.40 -0.81
C ALA A 5 4.80 -7.55 -0.91
N ILE A 6 5.31 -8.25 -1.93
CA ILE A 6 6.76 -8.24 -2.23
C ILE A 6 7.23 -6.82 -2.57
N GLY A 7 6.52 -6.10 -3.44
CA GLY A 7 6.90 -4.74 -3.85
C GLY A 7 6.83 -3.71 -2.73
N GLU A 8 5.98 -3.91 -1.73
CA GLU A 8 5.78 -3.00 -0.59
C GLU A 8 6.78 -3.28 0.54
N SER A 9 6.96 -4.54 0.93
CA SER A 9 7.68 -4.91 2.15
C SER A 9 8.67 -6.06 1.98
N ASN A 10 8.81 -6.61 0.77
CA ASN A 10 9.51 -7.89 0.55
C ASN A 10 8.96 -9.04 1.42
N LEU A 11 7.64 -9.03 1.68
CA LEU A 11 6.93 -9.96 2.58
C LEU A 11 7.34 -9.89 4.05
N ASP A 12 7.94 -8.78 4.50
CA ASP A 12 8.19 -8.55 5.93
C ASP A 12 6.92 -8.02 6.62
N PRO A 13 6.29 -8.80 7.52
CA PRO A 13 5.09 -8.36 8.23
C PRO A 13 5.36 -7.27 9.28
N HIS A 14 6.63 -7.04 9.64
CA HIS A 14 7.04 -6.03 10.61
C HIS A 14 7.65 -4.79 9.97
N ALA A 15 7.63 -4.70 8.63
CA ALA A 15 8.12 -3.53 7.90
C ALA A 15 7.43 -2.24 8.36
N THR A 16 8.24 -1.19 8.57
CA THR A 16 7.74 0.16 8.85
C THR A 16 8.53 1.20 8.09
N ASN A 17 7.87 2.27 7.63
CA ASN A 17 8.54 3.38 6.97
C ASN A 17 7.95 4.73 7.40
N ASP A 18 8.79 5.65 7.86
CA ASP A 18 8.38 7.00 8.23
C ASP A 18 8.42 7.94 7.02
N ASN A 19 7.26 8.46 6.63
CA ASN A 19 7.14 9.50 5.63
C ASN A 19 7.38 10.87 6.28
N ARG A 20 8.49 11.52 5.93
CA ARG A 20 8.92 12.78 6.52
C ARG A 20 8.67 13.98 5.60
N ASP A 21 8.37 15.11 6.21
CA ASP A 21 8.32 16.39 5.51
C ASP A 21 9.71 16.79 5.03
N LYS A 22 9.87 17.09 3.74
CA LYS A 22 11.18 17.37 3.14
C LYS A 22 11.83 18.65 3.67
N LYS A 23 11.05 19.61 4.17
CA LYS A 23 11.57 20.90 4.64
C LYS A 23 11.91 20.87 6.12
N THR A 24 11.06 20.22 6.91
CA THR A 24 11.16 20.24 8.38
C THR A 24 11.71 18.95 8.99
N GLY A 25 11.79 17.85 8.23
CA GLY A 25 12.23 16.53 8.70
C GLY A 25 11.23 15.82 9.64
N LYS A 26 10.13 16.47 9.98
CA LYS A 26 9.09 15.93 10.87
C LYS A 26 8.36 14.76 10.21
N ILE A 27 8.07 13.74 11.00
CA ILE A 27 7.24 12.60 10.55
C ILE A 27 5.83 13.11 10.28
N LYS A 28 5.32 12.85 9.07
CA LYS A 28 3.96 13.18 8.65
C LYS A 28 3.01 11.98 8.78
N SER A 29 3.52 10.80 8.51
CA SER A 29 2.79 9.53 8.58
C SER A 29 3.79 8.38 8.59
N THR A 30 3.34 7.19 9.00
CA THR A 30 4.16 5.98 9.00
C THR A 30 3.38 4.86 8.30
N ASP A 31 4.06 4.07 7.49
CA ASP A 31 3.50 2.91 6.79
C ASP A 31 3.79 1.63 7.58
N TYR A 32 2.87 0.65 7.57
CA TYR A 32 2.97 -0.55 8.40
C TYR A 32 2.70 -1.86 7.64
N GLY A 33 3.56 -2.84 7.88
CA GLY A 33 3.42 -4.26 7.57
C GLY A 33 3.43 -4.61 6.08
N LEU A 34 2.90 -5.80 5.76
CA LEU A 34 3.05 -6.43 4.44
C LEU A 34 2.67 -5.54 3.25
N MET A 35 1.61 -4.76 3.40
CA MET A 35 1.04 -3.90 2.38
C MET A 35 1.35 -2.42 2.60
N MET A 36 2.24 -2.10 3.55
CA MET A 36 2.66 -0.74 3.87
C MET A 36 1.48 0.22 4.08
N ILE A 37 0.54 -0.18 4.94
CA ILE A 37 -0.68 0.58 5.20
C ILE A 37 -0.32 1.88 5.92
N ASN A 38 -0.59 3.01 5.28
CA ASN A 38 -0.27 4.32 5.83
C ASN A 38 -1.12 4.67 7.06
N SER A 39 -0.50 5.34 8.04
CA SER A 39 -1.13 5.73 9.30
C SER A 39 -2.37 6.60 9.15
N THR A 40 -2.53 7.29 8.01
CA THR A 40 -3.72 8.10 7.71
C THR A 40 -5.01 7.27 7.61
N HIS A 41 -4.93 5.97 7.34
CA HIS A 41 -6.10 5.08 7.32
C HIS A 41 -6.54 4.63 8.73
N ILE A 42 -5.64 4.68 9.72
CA ILE A 42 -5.86 4.10 11.05
C ILE A 42 -7.12 4.66 11.74
N PRO A 43 -7.38 5.99 11.79
CA PRO A 43 -8.57 6.51 12.46
C PRO A 43 -9.87 5.94 11.88
N ARG A 44 -9.92 5.74 10.56
CA ARG A 44 -11.10 5.16 9.90
C ARG A 44 -11.21 3.65 10.18
N LEU A 45 -10.10 2.93 10.15
CA LEU A 45 -10.08 1.49 10.43
C LEU A 45 -10.49 1.19 11.88
N VAL A 46 -10.07 2.02 12.83
CA VAL A 46 -10.48 1.94 14.24
C VAL A 46 -11.97 2.25 14.40
N SER A 47 -12.47 3.33 13.80
CA SER A 47 -13.90 3.67 13.90
C SER A 47 -14.82 2.64 13.24
N MET A 48 -14.31 1.86 12.28
CA MET A 48 -15.02 0.72 11.68
C MET A 48 -14.89 -0.57 12.50
N GLY A 49 -14.09 -0.61 13.56
CA GLY A 49 -13.82 -1.82 14.35
C GLY A 49 -12.95 -2.86 13.63
N VAL A 50 -12.28 -2.49 12.54
CA VAL A 50 -11.43 -3.42 11.76
C VAL A 50 -10.11 -3.70 12.48
N ILE A 51 -9.55 -2.68 13.14
CA ILE A 51 -8.35 -2.78 13.97
C ILE A 51 -8.59 -2.08 15.31
N ARG A 52 -7.86 -2.48 16.36
CA ARG A 52 -7.85 -1.76 17.64
C ARG A 52 -6.90 -0.59 17.63
N ASP A 53 -5.69 -0.81 17.12
CA ASP A 53 -4.64 0.18 16.97
C ASP A 53 -3.66 -0.23 15.86
N LYS A 54 -2.61 0.57 15.64
CA LYS A 54 -1.60 0.33 14.58
C LYS A 54 -0.89 -1.01 14.69
N ASN A 55 -0.73 -1.58 15.88
CA ASN A 55 -0.01 -2.83 16.09
C ASN A 55 -0.75 -4.02 15.46
N ASP A 56 -2.07 -3.95 15.32
CA ASP A 56 -2.82 -4.96 14.57
C ASP A 56 -2.34 -5.04 13.10
N LEU A 57 -1.82 -3.96 12.52
CA LEU A 57 -1.25 -3.96 11.16
C LEU A 57 0.09 -4.72 11.07
N LEU A 58 0.80 -4.89 12.19
CA LEU A 58 2.08 -5.61 12.28
C LEU A 58 1.88 -7.05 12.77
N ASN A 59 0.94 -7.26 13.68
CA ASN A 59 0.74 -8.54 14.36
C ASN A 59 -0.29 -9.44 13.65
N LYS A 60 -1.09 -8.88 12.73
CA LYS A 60 -2.11 -9.63 11.98
C LYS A 60 -1.84 -9.52 10.47
N PRO A 61 -0.86 -10.25 9.92
CA PRO A 61 -0.44 -10.10 8.53
C PRO A 61 -1.56 -10.35 7.50
N CYS A 62 -2.43 -11.34 7.73
CA CYS A 62 -3.58 -11.58 6.86
C CYS A 62 -4.55 -10.40 6.83
N LEU A 63 -4.78 -9.77 8.00
CA LEU A 63 -5.62 -8.58 8.10
C LEU A 63 -4.97 -7.39 7.39
N ASN A 64 -3.65 -7.21 7.52
CA ASN A 64 -2.91 -6.18 6.80
C ASN A 64 -3.09 -6.32 5.27
N VAL A 65 -2.99 -7.55 4.75
CA VAL A 65 -3.23 -7.84 3.33
C VAL A 65 -4.67 -7.51 2.92
N GLN A 66 -5.66 -7.93 3.71
CA GLN A 66 -7.08 -7.63 3.44
C GLN A 66 -7.37 -6.12 3.43
N ILE A 67 -6.79 -5.36 4.37
CA ILE A 67 -6.91 -3.91 4.42
C ILE A 67 -6.28 -3.27 3.17
N GLY A 68 -5.09 -3.72 2.76
CA GLY A 68 -4.44 -3.24 1.53
C GLY A 68 -5.28 -3.53 0.28
N THR A 69 -5.86 -4.74 0.19
CA THR A 69 -6.80 -5.07 -0.89
C THR A 69 -8.05 -4.19 -0.87
N TRP A 70 -8.61 -3.91 0.30
CA TRP A 70 -9.77 -3.03 0.45
C TRP A 70 -9.47 -1.59 0.02
N ILE A 71 -8.31 -1.04 0.40
CA ILE A 71 -7.85 0.29 -0.05
C ILE A 71 -7.73 0.32 -1.58
N LEU A 72 -7.07 -0.67 -2.18
CA LEU A 72 -6.93 -0.77 -3.64
C LEU A 72 -8.29 -0.86 -4.34
N ALA A 73 -9.23 -1.67 -3.81
CA ALA A 73 -10.57 -1.78 -4.35
C ALA A 73 -11.30 -0.43 -4.34
N LYS A 74 -11.17 0.34 -3.26
CA LYS A 74 -11.69 1.72 -3.21
C LYS A 74 -11.06 2.62 -4.25
N HIS A 75 -9.79 2.45 -4.56
CA HIS A 75 -9.15 3.24 -5.61
C HIS A 75 -9.75 2.90 -6.99
N PHE A 76 -9.96 1.61 -7.28
CA PHE A 76 -10.61 1.17 -8.51
C PHE A 76 -12.06 1.66 -8.63
N GLN A 77 -12.78 1.87 -7.51
CA GLN A 77 -14.10 2.51 -7.56
C GLN A 77 -14.03 3.98 -8.00
N VAL A 78 -12.89 4.66 -7.82
CA VAL A 78 -12.70 6.06 -8.19
C VAL A 78 -12.22 6.21 -9.63
N CYS A 79 -11.22 5.42 -10.05
CA CYS A 79 -10.58 5.56 -11.38
C CYS A 79 -10.78 4.39 -12.34
N GLY A 80 -11.65 3.43 -12.00
CA GLY A 80 -11.84 2.20 -12.77
C GLY A 80 -10.63 1.27 -12.69
N VAL A 81 -10.77 0.05 -13.21
CA VAL A 81 -9.65 -0.90 -13.26
C VAL A 81 -8.73 -0.53 -14.42
N SER A 82 -7.60 0.08 -14.11
CA SER A 82 -6.58 0.43 -15.09
C SER A 82 -5.18 0.35 -14.49
N TRP A 83 -4.17 0.30 -15.36
CA TRP A 83 -2.76 0.29 -14.98
C TRP A 83 -2.37 1.50 -14.13
N ASN A 84 -2.83 2.67 -14.57
CA ASN A 84 -2.60 3.92 -13.85
C ASN A 84 -3.33 3.92 -12.50
N CYS A 85 -4.55 3.36 -12.44
CA CYS A 85 -5.30 3.26 -11.19
C CYS A 85 -4.65 2.30 -10.18
N LEU A 86 -4.05 1.18 -10.62
CA LEU A 86 -3.23 0.32 -9.74
C LEU A 86 -2.09 1.12 -9.08
N GLY A 87 -1.43 1.97 -9.86
CA GLY A 87 -0.39 2.88 -9.40
C GLY A 87 -0.81 3.86 -8.31
N SER A 88 -2.10 4.21 -8.26
CA SER A 88 -2.63 5.13 -7.27
C SER A 88 -2.56 4.58 -5.84
N TYR A 89 -2.39 3.27 -5.66
CA TYR A 89 -2.18 2.67 -4.33
C TYR A 89 -0.97 3.29 -3.62
N ASN A 90 0.15 3.44 -4.34
CA ASN A 90 1.38 4.02 -3.81
C ASN A 90 1.44 5.54 -3.99
N ALA A 91 0.96 6.04 -5.13
CA ALA A 91 1.14 7.45 -5.50
C ALA A 91 -0.10 8.33 -5.24
N GLY A 92 -1.25 7.78 -4.85
CA GLY A 92 -2.49 8.54 -4.68
C GLY A 92 -3.01 9.19 -5.97
N PHE A 93 -3.94 10.13 -5.82
CA PHE A 93 -4.76 10.68 -6.92
C PHE A 93 -4.35 12.05 -7.45
N ARG A 94 -3.21 12.61 -7.00
CA ARG A 94 -2.78 13.92 -7.51
C ARG A 94 -2.55 13.86 -9.03
N ALA A 95 -3.01 14.89 -9.73
CA ALA A 95 -2.98 14.95 -11.20
C ALA A 95 -1.54 14.81 -11.76
N ASP A 96 -0.56 15.40 -11.07
CA ASP A 96 0.86 15.39 -11.44
C ASP A 96 1.59 14.05 -11.26
N ARG A 97 0.87 12.99 -10.83
CA ARG A 97 1.47 11.68 -10.51
C ARG A 97 1.22 10.59 -11.55
N HIS A 98 0.85 10.94 -12.78
CA HIS A 98 0.56 9.93 -13.81
C HIS A 98 1.75 8.97 -14.01
N GLU A 99 2.94 9.50 -14.29
CA GLU A 99 4.13 8.66 -14.52
C GLU A 99 4.54 7.87 -13.27
N THR A 100 4.43 8.45 -12.08
CA THR A 100 4.75 7.74 -10.82
C THR A 100 3.84 6.54 -10.62
N ARG A 101 2.54 6.69 -10.93
CA ARG A 101 1.56 5.61 -10.89
C ARG A 101 1.94 4.48 -11.85
N GLU A 102 2.26 4.81 -13.10
CA GLU A 102 2.67 3.80 -14.09
C GLU A 102 3.98 3.10 -13.71
N ARG A 103 4.97 3.85 -13.23
CA ARG A 103 6.25 3.27 -12.74
C ARG A 103 6.00 2.25 -11.64
N TYR A 104 5.12 2.56 -10.69
CA TYR A 104 4.74 1.62 -9.64
C TYR A 104 4.07 0.36 -10.23
N ALA A 105 3.05 0.53 -11.09
CA ALA A 105 2.34 -0.58 -11.69
C ALA A 105 3.28 -1.50 -12.51
N ASN A 106 4.19 -0.91 -13.29
CA ASN A 106 5.23 -1.62 -14.03
C ASN A 106 6.18 -2.41 -13.10
N ARG A 107 6.54 -1.84 -11.94
CA ARG A 107 7.36 -2.55 -10.95
C ARG A 107 6.64 -3.78 -10.39
N ILE A 108 5.36 -3.64 -10.02
CA ILE A 108 4.56 -4.76 -9.51
C ILE A 108 4.36 -5.83 -10.58
N TRP A 109 4.19 -5.44 -11.84
CA TRP A 109 4.08 -6.38 -12.96
C TRP A 109 5.34 -7.21 -13.15
N LYS A 110 6.53 -6.58 -13.11
CA LYS A 110 7.79 -7.31 -13.20
C LYS A 110 7.94 -8.36 -12.09
N ILE A 111 7.57 -8.00 -10.86
CA ILE A 111 7.56 -8.95 -9.73
C ILE A 111 6.57 -10.08 -9.99
N TYR A 112 5.37 -9.78 -10.49
CA TYR A 112 4.39 -10.79 -10.84
C TYR A 112 4.90 -11.76 -11.91
N GLN A 113 5.51 -11.26 -12.98
CA GLN A 113 6.07 -12.10 -14.05
C GLN A 113 7.16 -13.04 -13.53
N GLN A 114 8.04 -12.56 -12.64
CA GLN A 114 9.06 -13.39 -12.00
C GLN A 114 8.46 -14.51 -11.15
N GLN A 115 7.31 -14.26 -10.50
CA GLN A 115 6.61 -15.30 -9.73
C GLN A 115 5.95 -16.36 -10.61
N GLN A 116 5.47 -15.99 -11.80
CA GLN A 116 4.81 -16.91 -12.73
C GLN A 116 5.81 -17.73 -13.55
N GLY A 117 6.96 -17.16 -13.90
CA GLY A 117 8.05 -17.87 -14.59
C GLY A 117 8.92 -18.75 -13.69
N ALA A 118 8.67 -18.73 -12.37
CA ALA A 118 9.33 -19.60 -11.39
C ALA A 118 8.51 -20.88 -11.09
N GLN A 119 7.53 -21.22 -11.94
CA GLN A 119 6.72 -22.43 -11.90
C GLN A 119 7.00 -23.30 -13.12
#